data_AF-A2DT46-F1
#
_entry.id   AF-A2DT46-F1
#
_cell.length_a   1.000
_cell.length_b   1.000
_cell.length_c   1.000
_cell.angle_alpha   90.00
_cell.angle_beta   90.00
_cell.angle_gamma   90.00
#
_symmetry.space_group_name_H-M   'P 1'
#
loop_
_entity.id
_entity.type
_entity.pdbx_description
1 polymer ?
#
loop_
_entity_poly.entity_id
_entity_poly.type
_entity_poly.pdbx_seq_one_letter_code
_entity_poly.pdbx_strand_id
1 'polypeptide(L)'
;MNNDLERFITFTERKEFDQYQKLISKLYPYFEKGYSLLELCWYHGVVDCFKLFRTKFSSEITLTCLELSFLGKNPEIMSESVKYH
;
A
#
# COMPACT_ATOMS: atom_id res chain seq x y z
N MET A 1 4.24 8.43 6.11
CA MET A 1 3.84 7.28 6.94
C MET A 1 5.12 6.81 7.61
N ASN A 2 5.34 7.14 8.89
CA ASN A 2 6.52 6.58 9.58
C ASN A 2 6.30 5.06 9.71
N ASN A 3 7.37 4.28 9.73
CA ASN A 3 7.39 2.82 9.72
C ASN A 3 6.82 2.20 11.03
N ASP A 4 5.69 2.72 11.52
CA ASP A 4 4.97 2.25 12.71
C ASP A 4 4.15 1.00 12.32
N LEU A 5 4.86 -0.10 12.07
CA LEU A 5 4.27 -1.40 11.76
C LEU A 5 3.25 -1.82 12.83
N GLU A 6 3.53 -1.53 14.10
CA GLU A 6 2.66 -1.84 15.23
C GLU A 6 1.29 -1.13 15.11
N ARG A 7 1.29 0.17 14.78
CA ARG A 7 0.05 0.92 14.52
C ARG A 7 -0.69 0.39 13.31
N PHE A 8 0.03 -0.03 12.27
CA PHE A 8 -0.58 -0.60 11.07
C PHE A 8 -1.29 -1.93 11.40
N ILE A 9 -0.64 -2.80 12.16
CA ILE A 9 -1.23 -4.05 12.64
C ILE A 9 -2.49 -3.77 13.44
N THR A 10 -2.40 -2.92 14.47
CA THR A 10 -3.56 -2.57 15.30
C THR A 10 -4.67 -1.94 14.48
N PHE A 11 -4.35 -1.17 13.43
CA PHE A 11 -5.35 -0.58 12.52
C PHE A 11 -6.07 -1.64 11.69
N THR A 12 -5.34 -2.59 11.10
CA THR A 12 -5.91 -3.67 10.28
C THR A 12 -6.69 -4.72 11.08
N GLU A 13 -6.51 -4.77 12.40
CA GLU A 13 -7.21 -5.70 13.30
C GLU A 13 -8.50 -5.13 13.88
N ARG A 14 -8.79 -3.85 13.63
CA ARG A 14 -10.06 -3.26 14.06
C ARG A 14 -11.21 -3.92 13.33
N LYS A 15 -12.31 -4.16 14.06
CA LYS A 15 -13.52 -4.78 13.50
C LYS A 15 -14.14 -3.92 12.38
N GLU A 16 -13.90 -2.62 12.42
CA GLU A 16 -14.34 -1.64 11.44
C GLU A 16 -13.38 -1.50 10.25
N PHE A 17 -12.26 -2.22 10.23
CA PHE A 17 -11.32 -2.18 9.13
C PHE A 17 -11.93 -2.82 7.88
N ASP A 18 -12.02 -2.03 6.80
CA ASP A 18 -12.42 -2.51 5.49
C ASP A 18 -11.24 -2.44 4.53
N GLN A 19 -10.78 -3.61 4.07
CA GLN A 19 -9.67 -3.74 3.11
C GLN A 19 -9.99 -3.11 1.74
N TYR A 20 -11.27 -2.95 1.41
CA TYR A 20 -11.73 -2.34 0.16
C TYR A 20 -11.96 -0.84 0.31
N GLN A 21 -11.80 -0.29 1.52
CA GLN A 21 -11.90 1.13 1.76
C GLN A 21 -10.85 1.88 0.95
N LYS A 22 -11.33 2.82 0.14
CA LYS A 22 -10.47 3.73 -0.62
C LYS A 22 -10.39 5.08 0.05
N LEU A 23 -9.18 5.60 0.18
CA LEU A 23 -8.92 6.96 0.62
C LEU A 23 -8.91 7.88 -0.60
N ILE A 24 -9.87 8.79 -0.66
CA ILE A 24 -9.87 9.90 -1.62
C ILE A 24 -9.20 11.08 -0.94
N SER A 25 -7.99 11.43 -1.38
CA SER A 25 -7.24 12.55 -0.84
C SER A 25 -6.49 13.28 -1.94
N LYS A 26 -6.68 14.60 -2.01
CA LYS A 26 -5.98 15.50 -2.95
C LYS A 26 -4.46 15.55 -2.73
N LEU A 27 -3.95 14.91 -1.67
CA LEU A 27 -2.52 14.76 -1.39
C LEU A 27 -1.84 13.76 -2.35
N TYR A 28 -2.61 12.90 -3.01
CA TYR A 28 -2.09 11.90 -3.95
C TYR A 28 -2.51 12.22 -5.39
N PRO A 29 -1.70 11.84 -6.40
CA PRO A 29 -2.09 11.95 -7.82
C PRO A 29 -3.40 11.22 -8.09
N TYR A 30 -4.16 11.49 -9.16
CA TYR A 30 -5.37 10.73 -9.52
C TYR A 30 -6.39 10.47 -8.39
N PHE A 31 -6.52 11.41 -7.44
CA PHE A 31 -7.32 11.25 -6.21
C PHE A 31 -8.78 10.85 -6.45
N GLU A 32 -9.35 11.18 -7.61
CA GLU A 32 -10.72 10.87 -7.99
C GLU A 32 -11.02 9.36 -8.02
N LYS A 33 -10.03 8.51 -8.28
CA LYS A 33 -10.19 7.04 -8.25
C LYS A 33 -10.15 6.47 -6.84
N GLY A 34 -9.59 7.23 -5.88
CA GLY A 34 -9.26 6.79 -4.54
C GLY A 34 -8.17 5.72 -4.50
N TYR A 35 -7.46 5.64 -3.38
CA TYR A 35 -6.41 4.64 -3.19
C TYR A 35 -6.75 3.69 -2.04
N SER A 36 -6.56 2.40 -2.28
CA SER A 36 -6.55 1.39 -1.24
C SER A 36 -5.38 1.60 -0.28
N LEU A 37 -5.50 1.02 0.92
CA LEU A 37 -4.40 1.04 1.88
C LEU A 37 -3.12 0.40 1.31
N LEU A 38 -3.28 -0.63 0.47
CA LEU A 38 -2.17 -1.27 -0.23
C LEU A 38 -1.44 -0.27 -1.14
N GLU A 39 -2.15 0.40 -2.04
CA GLU A 39 -1.58 1.42 -2.94
C GLU A 39 -0.86 2.54 -2.18
N LEU A 40 -1.39 2.95 -1.04
CA LEU A 40 -0.75 3.93 -0.17
C LEU A 40 0.56 3.39 0.46
N CYS A 41 0.60 2.13 0.89
CA CYS A 41 1.83 1.50 1.38
C CYS A 41 2.92 1.48 0.29
N TRP A 42 2.54 1.26 -0.97
CA TRP A 42 3.45 1.31 -2.13
C TRP A 42 3.97 2.72 -2.40
N TYR A 43 3.09 3.72 -2.34
CA TYR A 43 3.48 5.13 -2.51
C TYR A 43 4.41 5.63 -1.41
N HIS A 44 4.18 5.25 -0.15
CA HIS A 44 5.01 5.69 1.00
C HIS A 44 6.24 4.82 1.24
N GLY A 45 6.38 3.70 0.54
CA GLY A 45 7.57 2.87 0.67
C GLY A 45 7.63 1.99 1.92
N VAL A 46 6.49 1.60 2.46
CA VAL A 46 6.39 0.88 3.75
C VAL A 46 6.40 -0.63 3.50
N VAL A 47 7.59 -1.19 3.25
CA VAL A 47 7.79 -2.59 2.81
C VAL A 47 7.25 -3.62 3.80
N ASP A 48 7.43 -3.39 5.11
CA ASP A 48 6.97 -4.34 6.12
C ASP A 48 5.44 -4.38 6.24
N CYS A 49 4.78 -3.22 6.12
CA CYS A 49 3.33 -3.15 6.06
C CYS A 49 2.79 -3.85 4.81
N PHE A 50 3.49 -3.75 3.68
CA PHE A 50 3.14 -4.50 2.47
C PHE A 50 3.21 -6.01 2.68
N LYS A 51 4.32 -6.53 3.22
CA LYS A 51 4.49 -7.97 3.46
C LYS A 51 3.37 -8.51 4.35
N LEU A 52 3.04 -7.76 5.42
CA LEU A 52 1.95 -8.11 6.33
C LEU A 52 0.58 -8.07 5.64
N PHE A 53 0.34 -7.07 4.80
CA PHE A 53 -0.94 -6.94 4.10
C PHE A 53 -1.14 -8.09 3.09
N ARG A 54 -0.08 -8.46 2.36
CA ARG A 54 -0.08 -9.60 1.42
C ARG A 54 -0.33 -10.92 2.12
N THR A 55 0.32 -11.18 3.26
CA THR A 55 0.11 -12.44 3.99
C THR A 55 -1.27 -12.53 4.62
N LYS A 56 -1.81 -11.40 5.10
CA LYS A 56 -3.10 -11.37 5.81
C LYS A 56 -4.31 -11.35 4.88
N PHE A 57 -4.23 -10.60 3.78
CA PHE A 57 -5.36 -10.34 2.89
C PHE A 57 -5.22 -10.94 1.49
N SER A 58 -4.09 -11.61 1.19
CA SER A 58 -3.79 -12.21 -0.12
C SER A 58 -4.05 -11.26 -1.30
N SER A 59 -3.88 -9.96 -1.07
CA SER A 59 -4.27 -8.94 -2.05
C SER A 59 -3.41 -9.01 -3.30
N GLU A 60 -4.04 -8.84 -4.46
CA GLU A 60 -3.38 -8.82 -5.75
C GLU A 60 -2.65 -7.48 -5.97
N ILE A 61 -1.48 -7.53 -6.60
CA ILE A 61 -0.72 -6.33 -6.94
C ILE A 61 -1.30 -5.78 -8.24
N THR A 62 -1.85 -4.57 -8.19
CA THR A 62 -2.38 -3.89 -9.37
C THR A 62 -1.30 -3.08 -10.08
N LEU A 63 -1.52 -2.75 -11.36
CA LEU A 63 -0.65 -1.84 -12.11
C LEU A 63 -0.54 -0.46 -11.45
N THR A 64 -1.59 0.00 -10.76
CA THR A 64 -1.57 1.24 -10.00
C THR A 64 -0.53 1.18 -8.86
N CYS A 65 -0.40 0.04 -8.17
CA CYS A 65 0.62 -0.15 -7.13
C CYS A 65 2.04 0.02 -7.71
N LEU A 66 2.28 -0.56 -8.88
CA LEU A 66 3.54 -0.41 -9.63
C LEU A 66 3.83 1.06 -9.95
N GLU A 67 2.88 1.77 -10.56
CA GLU A 67 3.04 3.20 -10.91
C GLU A 67 3.32 4.08 -9.68
N LEU A 68 2.62 3.83 -8.58
CA LEU A 68 2.83 4.55 -7.31
C LEU A 68 4.22 4.28 -6.71
N SER A 69 4.78 3.07 -6.89
CA SER A 69 6.14 2.76 -6.41
C SER A 69 7.21 3.63 -7.07
N PHE A 70 7.05 3.87 -8.37
CA PHE A 70 7.96 4.73 -9.15
C PHE A 70 7.84 6.19 -8.69
N LEU A 71 6.61 6.64 -8.41
CA LEU A 71 6.35 7.99 -7.89
C LEU A 71 6.86 8.19 -6.46
N GLY A 72 6.76 7.16 -5.63
CA GLY A 72 7.25 7.14 -4.25
C GLY A 72 8.77 7.01 -4.13
N LYS A 73 9.49 6.72 -5.23
CA LYS A 73 10.94 6.45 -5.26
C LYS A 73 11.38 5.45 -4.19
N ASN A 74 10.65 4.34 -4.03
CA ASN A 74 11.07 3.28 -3.11
C ASN A 74 11.79 2.14 -3.86
N PRO A 75 13.13 2.02 -3.71
CA PRO A 75 13.92 1.02 -4.43
C PRO A 75 13.68 -0.43 -3.98
N GLU A 76 13.30 -0.68 -2.72
CA GLU A 76 12.97 -2.04 -2.24
C GLU A 76 11.68 -2.55 -2.88
N ILE A 77 10.66 -1.70 -2.97
CA ILE A 77 9.39 -2.02 -3.60
C ILE A 77 9.56 -2.22 -5.11
N MET A 78 10.37 -1.37 -5.76
CA MET A 78 10.71 -1.54 -7.17
C MET A 78 11.40 -2.90 -7.42
N SER A 79 12.33 -3.30 -6.56
CA SER A 79 13.02 -4.59 -6.66
C SER A 79 12.06 -5.78 -6.48
N GLU A 80 11.13 -5.70 -5.53
CA GLU A 80 10.08 -6.72 -5.36
C GLU A 80 9.13 -6.78 -6.57
N SER A 81 8.83 -5.64 -7.20
CA SER A 81 7.94 -5.57 -8.35
C SER A 81 8.53 -6.19 -9.62
N VAL A 82 9.85 -6.13 -9.79
CA VAL A 82 10.58 -6.75 -10.91
C VAL A 82 10.59 -8.28 -10.82
N LYS A 83 10.43 -8.88 -9.63
CA LYS A 83 10.38 -10.35 -9.44
C LYS A 83 9.10 -11.00 -9.97
N TYR A 84 8.07 -10.21 -10.28
CA TYR A 84 6.81 -10.71 -10.85
C TYR A 84 6.80 -10.66 -12.39
N HIS A 85 7.97 -10.51 -13.02
CA HIS A 85 8.22 -10.70 -14.46
C HIS A 85 9.24 -11.84 -14.64
#